data_AF-A0A4R6TB71-F1
#
_entry.id   AF-A0A4R6TB71-F1
#
_cell.length_a   1.000
_cell.length_b   1.000
_cell.length_c   1.000
_cell.angle_alpha   90.00
_cell.angle_beta   90.00
_cell.angle_gamma   90.00
#
_symmetry.space_group_name_H-M   'P 1'
#
loop_
_entity.id
_entity.type
_entity.pdbx_description
1 polymer ?
#
loop_
_entity_poly.entity_id
_entity_poly.type
_entity_poly.pdbx_seq_one_letter_code
_entity_poly.pdbx_strand_id
1 'polypeptide(L)'
;MLSPLSNQEGNPVDWWFIYKLPMKVGPKKDSSGFEFLYLDSSGKEIEFSKIGLDHPESALGLTLEKIFSDEKEIGYVAWNDEIPPTPKNPDPKNLNSKGHSKGVLAFSPNTNSGLYLLHSTPRFPEIGKSVLPENERKFGQTYICISLEFDEISKLADVIQTHIQGQVYASNLLGIDKNHPLVNLVENSNNLEEPTPSVLDLKSKKEVQFKHISKSKKWSEPDKVDSNGKDYWKDLVGPTLDCDLDVETWRRGMVFGDQDEKDSKTTEDIVDIDLSKAGFPGFSWTFDQDHSKWGFSCDNKSFWVVIADINRQVSQDKRGGGGLAFQNSTLKNFFEAITQVEKKFEKDIHKDNP
;
A
#
# COMPACT_ATOMS: atom_id res chain seq x y z
N MET A 1 2.26 8.39 -23.49
CA MET A 1 2.42 8.89 -22.11
C MET A 1 2.22 7.74 -21.15
N LEU A 2 3.06 7.63 -20.13
CA LEU A 2 2.93 6.62 -19.08
C LEU A 2 1.76 6.96 -18.15
N SER A 3 0.89 5.97 -17.90
CA SER A 3 -0.26 6.04 -17.00
C SER A 3 -0.64 4.62 -16.53
N PRO A 4 -1.34 4.48 -15.39
CA PRO A 4 -2.03 3.25 -15.03
C PRO A 4 -3.03 2.83 -16.12
N LEU A 5 -3.22 1.52 -16.30
CA LEU A 5 -4.13 0.96 -17.31
C LEU A 5 -5.34 0.30 -16.64
N SER A 6 -6.53 0.50 -17.22
CA SER A 6 -7.78 -0.01 -16.68
C SER A 6 -7.85 -1.53 -16.76
N ASN A 7 -8.63 -2.12 -15.85
CA ASN A 7 -8.88 -3.56 -15.86
C ASN A 7 -9.56 -3.98 -17.17
N GLN A 8 -9.13 -5.07 -17.79
CA GLN A 8 -9.68 -5.64 -19.03
C GLN A 8 -9.53 -4.80 -20.30
N GLU A 9 -9.93 -3.52 -20.30
CA GLU A 9 -9.86 -2.70 -21.52
C GLU A 9 -8.49 -2.08 -21.77
N GLY A 10 -7.64 -1.96 -20.75
CA GLY A 10 -6.32 -1.36 -20.89
C GLY A 10 -6.32 0.12 -21.29
N ASN A 11 -7.41 0.83 -20.97
CA ASN A 11 -7.48 2.26 -21.22
C ASN A 11 -6.64 3.01 -20.19
N PRO A 12 -5.90 4.07 -20.56
CA PRO A 12 -5.24 4.92 -19.59
C PRO A 12 -6.23 5.53 -18.61
N VAL A 13 -6.01 5.34 -17.31
CA VAL A 13 -6.79 5.91 -16.21
C VAL A 13 -5.89 6.76 -15.32
N ASP A 14 -6.49 7.71 -14.60
CA ASP A 14 -5.72 8.61 -13.72
C ASP A 14 -5.24 7.90 -12.45
N TRP A 15 -6.07 7.03 -11.91
CA TRP A 15 -5.71 6.11 -10.84
C TRP A 15 -6.62 4.89 -10.86
N TRP A 16 -6.16 3.78 -10.28
CA TRP A 16 -6.98 2.62 -9.94
C TRP A 16 -6.63 2.07 -8.56
N PHE A 17 -7.59 1.37 -7.96
CA PHE A 17 -7.49 0.65 -6.70
C PHE A 17 -7.91 -0.81 -6.89
N ILE A 18 -7.19 -1.73 -6.26
CA ILE A 18 -7.49 -3.17 -6.24
C ILE A 18 -7.50 -3.66 -4.79
N TYR A 19 -8.53 -4.43 -4.46
CA TYR A 19 -8.55 -5.28 -3.27
C TYR A 19 -8.59 -6.75 -3.72
N LYS A 20 -7.45 -7.44 -3.62
CA LYS A 20 -7.33 -8.87 -3.90
C LYS A 20 -7.86 -9.68 -2.73
N LEU A 21 -8.65 -10.71 -3.01
CA LEU A 21 -9.19 -11.62 -2.00
C LEU A 21 -8.22 -12.79 -1.71
N PRO A 22 -8.25 -13.38 -0.51
CA PRO A 22 -7.52 -14.61 -0.21
C PRO A 22 -8.16 -15.83 -0.91
N MET A 23 -7.47 -16.97 -0.90
CA MET A 23 -8.02 -18.25 -1.38
C MET A 23 -9.05 -18.83 -0.41
N LYS A 24 -9.92 -19.72 -0.90
CA LYS A 24 -10.92 -20.48 -0.13
C LYS A 24 -11.97 -19.62 0.60
N VAL A 25 -12.28 -18.44 0.06
CA VAL A 25 -13.39 -17.59 0.49
C VAL A 25 -14.52 -17.58 -0.54
N GLY A 26 -15.59 -16.87 -0.21
CA GLY A 26 -16.78 -16.76 -1.04
C GLY A 26 -17.85 -17.79 -0.67
N PRO A 27 -19.06 -17.68 -1.27
CA PRO A 27 -20.20 -18.52 -0.92
C PRO A 27 -19.94 -20.04 -1.00
N LYS A 28 -19.02 -20.45 -1.88
CA LYS A 28 -18.62 -21.85 -2.09
C LYS A 28 -17.25 -22.18 -1.52
N LYS A 29 -16.53 -21.20 -0.94
CA LYS A 29 -15.16 -21.34 -0.43
C LYS A 29 -14.18 -21.87 -1.49
N ASP A 30 -14.35 -21.43 -2.72
CA ASP A 30 -13.62 -21.90 -3.90
C ASP A 30 -12.76 -20.80 -4.55
N SER A 31 -12.66 -19.61 -3.95
CA SER A 31 -11.73 -18.58 -4.45
C SER A 31 -10.30 -19.12 -4.56
N SER A 32 -9.64 -18.79 -5.66
CA SER A 32 -8.28 -19.20 -5.99
C SER A 32 -7.21 -18.29 -5.36
N GLY A 33 -7.60 -17.12 -4.86
CA GLY A 33 -6.70 -16.11 -4.31
C GLY A 33 -6.20 -15.09 -5.34
N PHE A 34 -6.82 -15.06 -6.52
CA PHE A 34 -6.61 -14.08 -7.59
C PHE A 34 -7.86 -13.25 -7.88
N GLU A 35 -9.00 -13.60 -7.30
CA GLU A 35 -10.22 -12.78 -7.36
C GLU A 35 -9.95 -11.42 -6.72
N PHE A 36 -10.45 -10.36 -7.32
CA PHE A 36 -10.25 -9.02 -6.80
C PHE A 36 -11.42 -8.09 -7.08
N LEU A 37 -11.58 -7.14 -6.18
CA LEU A 37 -12.41 -5.97 -6.36
C LEU A 37 -11.59 -4.85 -6.99
N TYR A 38 -12.23 -4.07 -7.85
CA TYR A 38 -11.60 -3.03 -8.65
C TYR A 38 -12.44 -1.74 -8.64
N LEU A 39 -11.75 -0.60 -8.58
CA LEU A 39 -12.30 0.73 -8.83
C LEU A 39 -11.23 1.58 -9.52
N ASP A 40 -11.62 2.41 -10.47
CA ASP A 40 -10.72 3.40 -11.06
C ASP A 40 -11.35 4.79 -11.14
N SER A 41 -10.54 5.74 -11.63
CA SER A 41 -10.94 7.14 -11.81
C SER A 41 -12.17 7.38 -12.71
N SER A 42 -12.59 6.39 -13.50
CA SER A 42 -13.80 6.46 -14.34
C SER A 42 -15.00 5.74 -13.71
N GLY A 43 -14.74 4.82 -12.80
CA GLY A 43 -15.75 4.04 -12.07
C GLY A 43 -16.50 4.85 -11.01
N LYS A 44 -17.73 4.40 -10.71
CA LYS A 44 -18.58 5.00 -9.67
C LYS A 44 -18.81 4.08 -8.48
N GLU A 45 -18.54 2.81 -8.65
CA GLU A 45 -18.78 1.75 -7.67
C GLU A 45 -17.61 0.77 -7.77
N ILE A 46 -17.28 0.15 -6.63
CA ILE A 46 -16.32 -0.94 -6.60
C ILE A 46 -17.02 -2.23 -7.06
N GLU A 47 -16.36 -3.02 -7.90
CA GLU A 47 -16.96 -4.23 -8.46
C GLU A 47 -15.96 -5.38 -8.53
N PHE A 48 -16.47 -6.62 -8.63
CA PHE A 48 -15.63 -7.77 -8.93
C PHE A 48 -15.12 -7.69 -10.37
N SER A 49 -13.81 -7.86 -10.52
CA SER A 49 -13.24 -8.14 -11.83
C SER A 49 -13.78 -9.46 -12.39
N LYS A 50 -14.01 -9.51 -13.71
CA LYS A 50 -14.42 -10.74 -14.41
C LYS A 50 -13.25 -11.69 -14.68
N ILE A 51 -12.03 -11.21 -14.48
CA ILE A 51 -10.78 -11.95 -14.65
C ILE A 51 -10.00 -11.99 -13.34
N GLY A 52 -9.14 -13.00 -13.18
CA GLY A 52 -8.20 -13.07 -12.07
C GLY A 52 -7.09 -12.04 -12.19
N LEU A 53 -6.49 -11.67 -11.06
CA LEU A 53 -5.38 -10.72 -10.99
C LEU A 53 -4.12 -11.23 -11.73
N ASP A 54 -3.99 -12.55 -11.87
CA ASP A 54 -2.96 -13.25 -12.64
C ASP A 54 -3.20 -13.23 -14.17
N HIS A 55 -4.37 -12.77 -14.62
CA HIS A 55 -4.66 -12.62 -16.04
C HIS A 55 -3.86 -11.44 -16.63
N PRO A 56 -3.29 -11.55 -17.85
CA PRO A 56 -2.50 -10.49 -18.46
C PRO A 56 -3.29 -9.20 -18.71
N GLU A 57 -4.61 -9.30 -18.91
CA GLU A 57 -5.51 -8.15 -19.07
C GLU A 57 -5.97 -7.55 -17.73
N SER A 58 -5.48 -8.02 -16.58
CA SER A 58 -5.78 -7.37 -15.31
C SER A 58 -5.14 -5.98 -15.27
N ALA A 59 -5.75 -5.02 -14.58
CA ALA A 59 -5.20 -3.65 -14.47
C ALA A 59 -3.73 -3.65 -13.99
N LEU A 60 -3.42 -4.52 -13.01
CA LEU A 60 -2.07 -4.72 -12.50
C LEU A 60 -1.16 -5.35 -13.58
N GLY A 61 -1.62 -6.38 -14.27
CA GLY A 61 -0.88 -7.07 -15.34
C GLY A 61 -0.50 -6.13 -16.47
N LEU A 62 -1.48 -5.43 -17.05
CA LEU A 62 -1.30 -4.45 -18.11
C LEU A 62 -0.36 -3.32 -17.68
N THR A 63 -0.54 -2.79 -16.46
CA THR A 63 0.30 -1.72 -15.93
C THR A 63 1.76 -2.18 -15.76
N LEU A 64 2.00 -3.37 -15.19
CA LEU A 64 3.35 -3.92 -15.02
C LEU A 64 4.01 -4.29 -16.36
N GLU A 65 3.26 -4.84 -17.31
CA GLU A 65 3.76 -5.12 -18.66
C GLU A 65 4.26 -3.83 -19.32
N LYS A 66 3.50 -2.73 -19.17
CA LYS A 66 3.93 -1.42 -19.67
C LYS A 66 5.22 -0.93 -18.99
N ILE A 67 5.31 -1.04 -17.67
CA ILE A 67 6.46 -0.58 -16.88
C ILE A 67 7.74 -1.36 -17.23
N PHE A 68 7.65 -2.67 -17.39
CA PHE A 68 8.80 -3.56 -17.62
C PHE A 68 8.99 -3.94 -19.09
N SER A 69 8.32 -3.25 -20.00
CA SER A 69 8.51 -3.42 -21.44
C SER A 69 9.93 -3.03 -21.87
N ASP A 70 10.38 -3.55 -23.02
CA ASP A 70 11.66 -3.17 -23.64
C ASP A 70 11.66 -1.74 -24.24
N GLU A 71 10.65 -0.93 -23.92
CA GLU A 71 10.55 0.46 -24.37
C GLU A 71 11.68 1.30 -23.76
N LYS A 72 12.56 1.82 -24.61
CA LYS A 72 13.76 2.59 -24.21
C LYS A 72 13.47 3.92 -23.52
N GLU A 73 12.21 4.31 -23.37
CA GLU A 73 11.78 5.59 -22.81
C GLU A 73 11.09 5.46 -21.44
N ILE A 74 10.95 4.24 -20.90
CA ILE A 74 10.36 4.00 -19.59
C ILE A 74 11.44 3.52 -18.62
N GLY A 75 11.64 4.31 -17.57
CA GLY A 75 12.48 3.98 -16.43
C GLY A 75 11.63 3.54 -15.25
N TYR A 76 12.24 2.81 -14.33
CA TYR A 76 11.58 2.36 -13.12
C TYR A 76 12.54 2.20 -11.95
N VAL A 77 12.00 2.26 -10.73
CA VAL A 77 12.65 1.86 -9.49
C VAL A 77 11.64 1.04 -8.69
N ALA A 78 12.00 -0.19 -8.34
CA ALA A 78 11.17 -1.10 -7.57
C ALA A 78 11.85 -1.45 -6.24
N TRP A 79 11.07 -1.40 -5.16
CA TRP A 79 11.52 -1.74 -3.81
C TRP A 79 10.52 -2.66 -3.11
N ASN A 80 11.04 -3.50 -2.22
CA ASN A 80 10.25 -4.39 -1.38
C ASN A 80 11.14 -4.79 -0.21
N ASP A 81 10.60 -4.83 1.00
CA ASP A 81 11.36 -5.31 2.15
C ASP A 81 11.52 -6.84 2.19
N GLU A 82 10.68 -7.54 1.44
CA GLU A 82 10.86 -8.94 1.11
C GLU A 82 11.09 -9.05 -0.39
N ILE A 83 12.35 -9.05 -0.81
CA ILE A 83 12.69 -8.93 -2.23
C ILE A 83 12.34 -10.21 -3.02
N PRO A 84 11.85 -10.09 -4.26
CA PRO A 84 11.45 -11.24 -5.08
C PRO A 84 12.65 -12.16 -5.37
N PRO A 85 12.52 -13.48 -5.19
CA PRO A 85 13.55 -14.42 -5.65
C PRO A 85 13.59 -14.43 -7.17
N THR A 86 14.78 -14.56 -7.75
CA THR A 86 14.97 -14.67 -9.20
C THR A 86 15.83 -15.88 -9.51
N PRO A 87 15.85 -16.39 -10.76
CA PRO A 87 16.78 -17.46 -11.15
C PRO A 87 18.26 -17.13 -10.88
N LYS A 88 18.63 -15.84 -10.88
CA LYS A 88 19.99 -15.37 -10.58
C LYS A 88 20.25 -15.15 -9.09
N ASN A 89 19.20 -14.98 -8.29
CA ASN A 89 19.27 -14.73 -6.85
C ASN A 89 18.07 -15.39 -6.16
N PRO A 90 18.12 -16.72 -5.93
CA PRO A 90 16.98 -17.48 -5.43
C PRO A 90 16.68 -17.21 -3.95
N ASP A 91 17.69 -16.83 -3.15
CA ASP A 91 17.58 -16.54 -1.72
C ASP A 91 18.05 -15.11 -1.42
N PRO A 92 17.30 -14.11 -1.86
CA PRO A 92 17.74 -12.73 -1.82
C PRO A 92 17.67 -12.20 -0.38
N LYS A 93 18.67 -11.40 0.04
CA LYS A 93 18.79 -10.93 1.43
C LYS A 93 17.83 -9.78 1.73
N ASN A 94 16.90 -10.02 2.67
CA ASN A 94 16.04 -8.97 3.24
C ASN A 94 16.80 -8.17 4.32
N LEU A 95 16.66 -6.85 4.32
CA LEU A 95 17.33 -5.95 5.25
C LEU A 95 16.31 -5.38 6.23
N ASN A 96 16.26 -5.93 7.45
CA ASN A 96 15.36 -5.45 8.51
C ASN A 96 15.63 -3.99 8.93
N SER A 97 16.77 -3.42 8.55
CA SER A 97 17.08 -2.00 8.75
C SER A 97 16.38 -1.06 7.76
N LYS A 98 15.76 -1.60 6.69
CA LYS A 98 15.03 -0.83 5.68
C LYS A 98 13.53 -0.78 6.01
N GLY A 99 12.83 0.19 5.42
CA GLY A 99 11.41 0.42 5.68
C GLY A 99 10.53 -0.79 5.40
N HIS A 100 9.40 -0.91 6.09
CA HIS A 100 8.35 -1.87 5.77
C HIS A 100 7.50 -1.30 4.63
N SER A 101 8.05 -1.35 3.43
CA SER A 101 7.48 -0.65 2.28
C SER A 101 7.74 -1.39 0.98
N LYS A 102 6.79 -1.28 0.05
CA LYS A 102 6.81 -1.98 -1.23
C LYS A 102 6.15 -1.12 -2.30
N GLY A 103 6.76 -1.05 -3.47
CA GLY A 103 6.19 -0.28 -4.56
C GLY A 103 7.07 -0.19 -5.79
N VAL A 104 6.54 0.50 -6.79
CA VAL A 104 7.22 0.80 -8.05
C VAL A 104 6.97 2.26 -8.41
N LEU A 105 8.06 3.00 -8.65
CA LEU A 105 8.03 4.25 -9.40
C LEU A 105 8.36 3.91 -10.84
N ALA A 106 7.54 4.36 -11.78
CA ALA A 106 7.89 4.31 -13.20
C ALA A 106 7.74 5.70 -13.82
N PHE A 107 8.60 6.02 -14.77
CA PHE A 107 8.74 7.38 -15.29
C PHE A 107 9.25 7.41 -16.72
N SER A 108 8.90 8.49 -17.43
CA SER A 108 9.42 8.86 -18.72
C SER A 108 9.65 10.38 -18.72
N PRO A 109 10.92 10.83 -18.63
CA PRO A 109 11.24 12.26 -18.65
C PRO A 109 10.80 12.91 -19.97
N ASN A 110 10.96 12.20 -21.09
CA ASN A 110 10.60 12.68 -22.43
C ASN A 110 9.14 13.09 -22.54
N THR A 111 8.22 12.34 -21.92
CA THR A 111 6.78 12.63 -21.98
C THR A 111 6.23 13.26 -20.72
N ASN A 112 7.09 13.77 -19.82
CA ASN A 112 6.75 14.29 -18.50
C ASN A 112 5.67 13.44 -17.79
N SER A 113 5.93 12.14 -17.68
CA SER A 113 4.92 11.20 -17.19
C SER A 113 5.51 10.15 -16.27
N GLY A 114 4.76 9.78 -15.26
CA GLY A 114 5.07 8.68 -14.38
C GLY A 114 3.83 8.05 -13.78
N LEU A 115 4.08 7.01 -13.00
CA LEU A 115 3.11 6.42 -12.11
C LEU A 115 3.80 5.96 -10.83
N TYR A 116 3.01 5.90 -9.77
CA TYR A 116 3.40 5.29 -8.50
C TYR A 116 2.43 4.15 -8.20
N LEU A 117 2.97 2.94 -8.10
CA LEU A 117 2.27 1.73 -7.63
C LEU A 117 2.68 1.44 -6.19
N LEU A 118 1.73 1.53 -5.26
CA LEU A 118 1.86 1.14 -3.86
C LEU A 118 1.10 -0.17 -3.63
N HIS A 119 1.70 -1.14 -2.93
CA HIS A 119 1.07 -2.43 -2.67
C HIS A 119 1.56 -3.09 -1.38
N SER A 120 0.86 -4.13 -0.92
CA SER A 120 1.23 -4.88 0.30
C SER A 120 1.91 -6.25 0.05
N THR A 121 2.09 -6.65 -1.21
CA THR A 121 2.63 -7.97 -1.63
C THR A 121 4.13 -8.18 -1.41
N PRO A 122 4.58 -9.03 -0.49
CA PRO A 122 5.99 -9.39 -0.39
C PRO A 122 6.44 -10.20 -1.61
N ARG A 123 7.73 -10.15 -1.93
CA ARG A 123 8.37 -10.87 -3.05
C ARG A 123 7.76 -10.53 -4.42
N PHE A 124 7.37 -9.27 -4.60
CA PHE A 124 6.69 -8.78 -5.80
C PHE A 124 7.06 -7.32 -6.11
N PRO A 125 7.01 -6.88 -7.38
CA PRO A 125 6.99 -7.71 -8.58
C PRO A 125 8.35 -8.32 -8.94
N GLU A 126 8.37 -9.54 -9.49
CA GLU A 126 9.55 -9.98 -10.25
C GLU A 126 9.54 -9.27 -11.61
N ILE A 127 10.65 -8.65 -12.01
CA ILE A 127 10.74 -7.90 -13.28
C ILE A 127 10.40 -8.81 -14.46
N GLY A 128 9.50 -8.35 -15.32
CA GLY A 128 9.01 -9.11 -16.47
C GLY A 128 7.97 -10.18 -16.13
N LYS A 129 7.47 -10.22 -14.89
CA LYS A 129 6.34 -11.07 -14.49
C LYS A 129 5.22 -10.23 -13.88
N SER A 130 3.98 -10.61 -14.18
CA SER A 130 2.76 -10.00 -13.62
C SER A 130 2.09 -10.88 -12.57
N VAL A 131 2.54 -12.12 -12.38
CA VAL A 131 1.90 -13.09 -11.48
C VAL A 131 2.44 -12.94 -10.06
N LEU A 132 1.53 -13.02 -9.09
CA LEU A 132 1.87 -12.96 -7.66
C LEU A 132 2.60 -14.23 -7.20
N PRO A 133 3.41 -14.14 -6.14
CA PRO A 133 4.00 -15.34 -5.54
C PRO A 133 2.91 -16.28 -5.01
N GLU A 134 3.08 -17.58 -5.20
CA GLU A 134 2.10 -18.62 -4.82
C GLU A 134 1.65 -18.51 -3.34
N ASN A 135 2.59 -18.18 -2.47
CA ASN A 135 2.34 -18.01 -1.03
C ASN A 135 1.45 -16.81 -0.70
N GLU A 136 1.34 -15.82 -1.58
CA GLU A 136 0.54 -14.61 -1.38
C GLU A 136 -0.92 -14.78 -1.82
N ARG A 137 -1.25 -15.89 -2.48
CA ARG A 137 -2.65 -16.24 -2.81
C ARG A 137 -3.52 -16.38 -1.56
N LYS A 138 -2.94 -16.75 -0.42
CA LYS A 138 -3.66 -16.99 0.83
C LYS A 138 -4.05 -15.74 1.60
N PHE A 139 -3.62 -14.55 1.15
CA PHE A 139 -3.85 -13.29 1.86
C PHE A 139 -4.65 -12.29 1.04
N GLY A 140 -5.55 -11.55 1.67
CA GLY A 140 -6.09 -10.31 1.12
C GLY A 140 -5.00 -9.26 0.94
N GLN A 141 -5.04 -8.46 -0.13
CA GLN A 141 -4.02 -7.43 -0.41
C GLN A 141 -4.61 -6.24 -1.14
N THR A 142 -4.04 -5.06 -0.88
CA THR A 142 -4.41 -3.81 -1.56
C THR A 142 -3.30 -3.33 -2.47
N TYR A 143 -3.72 -2.70 -3.57
CA TYR A 143 -2.86 -2.04 -4.54
C TYR A 143 -3.54 -0.73 -4.94
N ILE A 144 -2.74 0.33 -5.06
CA ILE A 144 -3.19 1.60 -5.64
C ILE A 144 -2.13 2.08 -6.63
N CYS A 145 -2.56 2.49 -7.82
CA CYS A 145 -1.69 3.06 -8.82
C CYS A 145 -2.21 4.42 -9.24
N ILE A 146 -1.35 5.44 -9.19
CA ILE A 146 -1.70 6.82 -9.54
C ILE A 146 -0.81 7.33 -10.66
N SER A 147 -1.39 8.08 -11.62
CA SER A 147 -0.66 8.73 -12.70
C SER A 147 -0.13 10.08 -12.23
N LEU A 148 1.17 10.31 -12.41
CA LEU A 148 1.87 11.49 -11.94
C LEU A 148 2.68 12.14 -13.06
N GLU A 149 3.05 13.41 -12.90
CA GLU A 149 4.11 14.01 -13.71
C GLU A 149 5.50 13.56 -13.22
N PHE A 150 6.52 13.74 -14.06
CA PHE A 150 7.86 13.26 -13.71
C PHE A 150 8.42 13.97 -12.48
N ASP A 151 8.13 15.27 -12.31
CA ASP A 151 8.57 16.03 -11.14
C ASP A 151 7.99 15.48 -9.82
N GLU A 152 6.74 15.01 -9.83
CA GLU A 152 6.13 14.37 -8.65
C GLU A 152 6.78 13.01 -8.33
N ILE A 153 7.19 12.25 -9.35
CA ILE A 153 8.00 11.04 -9.16
C ILE A 153 9.34 11.36 -8.51
N SER A 154 9.99 12.45 -8.91
CA SER A 154 11.26 12.89 -8.33
C SER A 154 11.13 13.25 -6.86
N LYS A 155 10.05 13.93 -6.47
CA LYS A 155 9.75 14.22 -5.05
C LYS A 155 9.50 12.93 -4.25
N LEU A 156 8.73 11.99 -4.82
CA LEU A 156 8.50 10.69 -4.18
C LEU A 156 9.79 9.91 -3.98
N ALA A 157 10.70 9.91 -4.97
CA ALA A 157 11.98 9.23 -4.85
C ALA A 157 12.80 9.75 -3.65
N ASP A 158 12.79 11.06 -3.43
CA ASP A 158 13.46 11.70 -2.30
C ASP A 158 12.84 11.28 -0.96
N VAL A 159 11.50 11.23 -0.87
CA VAL A 159 10.78 10.76 0.34
C VAL A 159 11.05 9.27 0.59
N ILE A 160 11.04 8.44 -0.45
CA ILE A 160 11.31 7.00 -0.31
C ILE A 160 12.74 6.77 0.19
N GLN A 161 13.70 7.57 -0.26
CA GLN A 161 15.09 7.47 0.18
C GLN A 161 15.26 7.94 1.63
N THR A 162 14.74 9.12 1.96
CA THR A 162 15.08 9.85 3.19
C THR A 162 14.19 9.51 4.38
N HIS A 163 12.94 9.12 4.14
CA HIS A 163 11.97 8.80 5.20
C HIS A 163 11.71 7.30 5.23
N ILE A 164 11.21 6.72 4.13
CA ILE A 164 10.84 5.30 4.12
C ILE A 164 12.08 4.40 4.21
N GLN A 165 13.19 4.80 3.57
CA GLN A 165 14.35 3.96 3.32
C GLN A 165 13.97 2.63 2.64
N GLY A 166 13.29 2.71 1.49
CA GLY A 166 12.88 1.53 0.71
C GLY A 166 14.07 0.66 0.28
N GLN A 167 13.92 -0.67 0.36
CA GLN A 167 14.94 -1.61 -0.12
C GLN A 167 14.78 -1.82 -1.64
N VAL A 168 15.50 -1.00 -2.42
CA VAL A 168 15.53 -1.12 -3.90
C VAL A 168 16.18 -2.44 -4.31
N TYR A 169 15.52 -3.20 -5.20
CA TYR A 169 16.04 -4.46 -5.73
C TYR A 169 16.16 -4.49 -7.25
N ALA A 170 15.50 -3.56 -7.95
CA ALA A 170 15.57 -3.44 -9.40
C ALA A 170 15.33 -2.01 -9.86
N SER A 171 16.04 -1.57 -10.89
CA SER A 171 15.89 -0.24 -11.47
C SER A 171 16.36 -0.17 -12.91
N ASN A 172 15.76 0.72 -13.69
CA ASN A 172 16.27 1.23 -14.96
C ASN A 172 16.15 2.75 -14.94
N LEU A 173 17.29 3.47 -14.88
CA LEU A 173 17.32 4.92 -14.68
C LEU A 173 17.37 5.73 -15.98
N LEU A 174 17.35 5.09 -17.15
CA LEU A 174 17.39 5.76 -18.46
C LEU A 174 18.54 6.78 -18.67
N GLY A 175 19.62 6.68 -17.90
CA GLY A 175 20.72 7.65 -17.96
C GLY A 175 20.40 9.03 -17.36
N ILE A 176 19.45 9.09 -16.41
CA ILE A 176 19.16 10.29 -15.60
C ILE A 176 20.45 10.85 -14.95
N ASP A 177 20.50 12.18 -14.75
CA ASP A 177 21.62 12.88 -14.11
C ASP A 177 21.98 12.27 -12.75
N LYS A 178 23.28 12.13 -12.48
CA LYS A 178 23.83 11.49 -11.28
C LYS A 178 23.35 12.11 -9.95
N ASN A 179 22.94 13.37 -9.94
CA ASN A 179 22.49 14.05 -8.71
C ASN A 179 20.97 14.02 -8.54
N HIS A 180 20.24 13.37 -9.46
CA HIS A 180 18.79 13.31 -9.43
C HIS A 180 18.29 12.42 -8.27
N PRO A 181 17.15 12.74 -7.63
CA PRO A 181 16.61 11.95 -6.52
C PRO A 181 16.45 10.45 -6.80
N LEU A 182 16.06 10.08 -8.03
CA LEU A 182 15.98 8.67 -8.45
C LEU A 182 17.32 7.93 -8.40
N VAL A 183 18.43 8.61 -8.76
CA VAL A 183 19.78 8.02 -8.63
C VAL A 183 20.14 7.88 -7.17
N ASN A 184 19.88 8.91 -6.36
CA ASN A 184 20.17 8.89 -4.92
C ASN A 184 19.42 7.75 -4.19
N LEU A 185 18.16 7.50 -4.57
CA LEU A 185 17.36 6.38 -4.07
C LEU A 185 17.98 5.03 -4.42
N VAL A 186 18.38 4.82 -5.69
CA VAL A 186 18.95 3.54 -6.16
C VAL A 186 20.33 3.28 -5.55
N GLU A 187 21.18 4.30 -5.51
CA GLU A 187 22.54 4.20 -4.97
C GLU A 187 22.55 4.21 -3.42
N ASN A 188 21.43 4.55 -2.80
CA ASN A 188 21.31 4.81 -1.36
C ASN A 188 22.39 5.80 -0.89
N SER A 189 22.60 6.86 -1.68
CA SER A 189 23.63 7.87 -1.45
C SER A 189 23.36 8.66 -0.16
N ASN A 190 24.43 9.13 0.49
CA ASN A 190 24.41 10.02 1.66
C ASN A 190 23.85 9.48 2.99
N ASN A 191 23.27 8.26 3.05
CA ASN A 191 22.69 7.67 4.27
C ASN A 191 21.84 8.65 5.10
N LEU A 192 21.12 9.53 4.41
CA LEU A 192 20.27 10.53 5.05
C LEU A 192 18.99 9.83 5.53
N GLU A 193 18.69 10.01 6.80
CA GLU A 193 17.43 9.58 7.40
C GLU A 193 16.89 10.74 8.21
N GLU A 194 15.76 11.30 7.77
CA GLU A 194 15.15 12.47 8.38
C GLU A 194 14.42 12.09 9.67
N PRO A 195 14.61 12.80 10.78
CA PRO A 195 13.95 12.48 12.06
C PRO A 195 12.49 12.96 12.12
N THR A 196 12.09 13.86 11.21
CA THR A 196 10.71 14.36 11.11
C THR A 196 9.92 13.57 10.08
N PRO A 197 8.59 13.43 10.25
CA PRO A 197 7.77 12.78 9.23
C PRO A 197 7.62 13.71 8.01
N SER A 198 7.29 13.14 6.86
CA SER A 198 7.02 13.88 5.63
C SER A 198 5.54 13.75 5.24
N VAL A 199 4.96 14.90 4.88
CA VAL A 199 3.64 15.03 4.27
C VAL A 199 3.84 15.70 2.92
N LEU A 200 3.88 14.89 1.87
CA LEU A 200 4.06 15.37 0.50
C LEU A 200 2.71 15.47 -0.19
N ASP A 201 2.29 16.70 -0.52
CA ASP A 201 1.14 16.93 -1.38
C ASP A 201 1.49 16.54 -2.82
N LEU A 202 0.71 15.63 -3.37
CA LEU A 202 0.83 15.10 -4.72
C LEU A 202 -0.42 15.42 -5.51
N LYS A 203 -0.22 15.58 -6.81
CA LYS A 203 -1.29 15.82 -7.76
C LYS A 203 -1.20 14.84 -8.90
N SER A 204 -2.28 14.12 -9.12
CA SER A 204 -2.42 13.29 -10.32
C SER A 204 -2.54 14.14 -11.58
N LYS A 205 -2.39 13.53 -12.74
CA LYS A 205 -2.52 14.22 -14.03
C LYS A 205 -3.93 14.75 -14.32
N LYS A 206 -4.96 14.18 -13.68
CA LYS A 206 -6.33 14.72 -13.70
C LYS A 206 -6.67 15.52 -12.45
N GLU A 207 -5.66 16.02 -11.75
CA GLU A 207 -5.77 17.04 -10.71
C GLU A 207 -6.39 16.55 -9.38
N VAL A 208 -6.61 15.24 -9.24
CA VAL A 208 -6.97 14.61 -7.95
C VAL A 208 -5.80 14.79 -6.97
N GLN A 209 -6.13 15.29 -5.78
CA GLN A 209 -5.17 15.56 -4.71
C GLN A 209 -4.92 14.30 -3.88
N PHE A 210 -3.65 13.99 -3.68
CA PHE A 210 -3.19 12.92 -2.79
C PHE A 210 -2.21 13.51 -1.78
N LYS A 211 -2.17 12.93 -0.57
CA LYS A 211 -1.14 13.19 0.42
C LYS A 211 -0.34 11.92 0.62
N HIS A 212 0.96 11.96 0.36
CA HIS A 212 1.86 10.89 0.74
C HIS A 212 2.39 11.19 2.15
N ILE A 213 1.91 10.43 3.14
CA ILE A 213 2.23 10.60 4.55
C ILE A 213 3.20 9.49 4.94
N SER A 214 4.40 9.86 5.40
CA SER A 214 5.48 8.90 5.66
C SER A 214 6.25 9.21 6.93
N LYS A 215 6.77 8.15 7.54
CA LYS A 215 7.68 8.22 8.69
C LYS A 215 9.01 7.56 8.37
N SER A 216 10.04 8.01 9.08
CA SER A 216 11.30 7.29 9.22
C SER A 216 11.30 6.40 10.46
N LYS A 217 12.30 5.53 10.55
CA LYS A 217 12.55 4.77 11.78
C LYS A 217 12.87 5.73 12.92
N LYS A 218 13.69 6.75 12.69
CA LYS A 218 14.04 7.78 13.70
C LYS A 218 12.83 8.50 14.29
N TRP A 219 11.80 8.79 13.50
CA TRP A 219 10.61 9.49 14.00
C TRP A 219 9.85 8.68 15.06
N SER A 220 9.77 7.37 14.84
CA SER A 220 9.09 6.43 15.74
C SER A 220 10.03 5.74 16.72
N GLU A 221 11.32 6.06 16.73
CA GLU A 221 12.23 5.55 17.76
C GLU A 221 11.78 6.06 19.14
N PRO A 222 11.60 5.17 20.13
CA PRO A 222 11.16 5.57 21.45
C PRO A 222 12.25 6.32 22.22
N ASP A 223 11.87 7.32 23.02
CA ASP A 223 12.81 8.08 23.88
C ASP A 223 13.47 7.20 24.96
N LYS A 224 12.86 6.05 25.31
CA LYS A 224 13.39 5.07 26.26
C LYS A 224 13.52 3.70 25.59
N VAL A 225 14.58 2.98 25.94
CA VAL A 225 14.96 1.68 25.35
C VAL A 225 13.84 0.62 25.47
N ASP A 226 13.02 0.71 26.52
CA ASP A 226 11.95 -0.26 26.85
C ASP A 226 10.52 0.29 26.63
N SER A 227 10.35 1.42 25.93
CA SER A 227 9.02 1.92 25.54
C SER A 227 8.75 1.66 24.05
N ASN A 228 7.48 1.60 23.67
CA ASN A 228 7.09 1.47 22.27
C ASN A 228 7.24 2.81 21.53
N GLY A 229 7.47 2.72 20.22
CA GLY A 229 7.56 3.87 19.34
C GLY A 229 6.23 4.60 19.15
N LYS A 230 6.24 5.66 18.33
CA LYS A 230 5.03 6.35 17.91
C LYS A 230 4.24 5.53 16.88
N ASP A 231 2.92 5.53 17.01
CA ASP A 231 2.00 4.87 16.09
C ASP A 231 1.83 5.73 14.83
N TYR A 232 2.13 5.16 13.66
CA TYR A 232 1.97 5.84 12.37
C TYR A 232 0.53 6.33 12.15
N TRP A 233 -0.48 5.53 12.48
CA TRP A 233 -1.87 5.87 12.22
C TRP A 233 -2.38 6.93 13.19
N LYS A 234 -2.18 6.70 14.49
CA LYS A 234 -2.70 7.54 15.57
C LYS A 234 -1.88 8.82 15.78
N ASP A 235 -0.55 8.74 15.74
CA ASP A 235 0.32 9.87 16.08
C ASP A 235 0.77 10.69 14.86
N LEU A 236 0.51 10.20 13.63
CA LEU A 236 0.86 10.91 12.40
C LEU A 236 -0.32 11.09 11.44
N VAL A 237 -0.94 10.02 10.95
CA VAL A 237 -1.98 10.13 9.90
C VAL A 237 -3.22 10.88 10.40
N GLY A 238 -3.83 10.47 11.51
CA GLY A 238 -5.02 11.13 12.08
C GLY A 238 -4.81 12.63 12.33
N PRO A 239 -3.75 13.04 13.06
CA PRO A 239 -3.42 14.44 13.27
C PRO A 239 -3.14 15.23 11.98
N THR A 240 -2.54 14.60 10.97
CA THR A 240 -2.27 15.23 9.66
C THR A 240 -3.55 15.50 8.87
N LEU A 241 -4.53 14.58 8.97
CA LEU A 241 -5.80 14.67 8.25
C LEU A 241 -6.89 15.40 9.04
N ASP A 242 -6.63 15.73 10.30
CA ASP A 242 -7.55 16.35 11.25
C ASP A 242 -8.86 15.53 11.42
N CYS A 243 -8.72 14.21 11.54
CA CYS A 243 -9.84 13.30 11.75
C CYS A 243 -9.44 12.05 12.57
N ASP A 244 -10.45 11.41 13.17
CA ASP A 244 -10.32 10.06 13.70
C ASP A 244 -10.40 9.04 12.55
N LEU A 245 -9.69 7.91 12.70
CA LEU A 245 -9.55 6.88 11.67
C LEU A 245 -9.89 5.50 12.20
N ASP A 246 -10.67 4.75 11.42
CA ASP A 246 -10.80 3.29 11.53
C ASP A 246 -9.78 2.66 10.57
N VAL A 247 -9.04 1.64 11.02
CA VAL A 247 -7.93 1.06 10.23
C VAL A 247 -7.97 -0.47 10.19
N GLU A 248 -7.79 -1.02 8.99
CA GLU A 248 -7.37 -2.40 8.78
C GLU A 248 -5.85 -2.44 8.73
N THR A 249 -5.22 -3.19 9.63
CA THR A 249 -3.80 -3.49 9.47
C THR A 249 -3.53 -4.92 9.92
N TRP A 250 -2.86 -5.71 9.08
CA TRP A 250 -2.51 -7.10 9.39
C TRP A 250 -2.01 -7.30 10.84
N ARG A 251 -2.74 -8.06 11.67
CA ARG A 251 -2.40 -8.31 13.07
C ARG A 251 -1.81 -9.72 13.23
N ARG A 252 -0.51 -9.81 13.50
CA ARG A 252 0.13 -11.02 14.05
C ARG A 252 1.01 -10.56 15.21
N GLY A 253 0.46 -10.65 16.41
CA GLY A 253 1.08 -10.17 17.64
C GLY A 253 0.49 -8.86 18.15
N MET A 254 1.17 -8.26 19.14
CA MET A 254 0.72 -7.07 19.86
C MET A 254 0.58 -5.87 18.92
N VAL A 255 -0.59 -5.23 18.95
CA VAL A 255 -0.88 -3.98 18.25
C VAL A 255 -0.99 -2.84 19.25
N PHE A 256 -0.77 -1.59 18.81
CA PHE A 256 -0.83 -0.42 19.69
C PHE A 256 -2.21 -0.24 20.38
N GLY A 257 -3.30 -0.67 19.73
CA GLY A 257 -4.65 -0.63 20.31
C GLY A 257 -4.81 -1.47 21.59
N ASP A 258 -3.98 -2.50 21.79
CA ASP A 258 -4.01 -3.34 22.99
C ASP A 258 -3.42 -2.63 24.23
N GLN A 259 -2.83 -1.44 24.04
CA GLN A 259 -2.09 -0.70 25.07
C GLN A 259 -2.65 0.70 25.37
N ASP A 260 -3.71 1.12 24.67
CA ASP A 260 -4.34 2.40 24.92
C ASP A 260 -5.07 2.37 26.28
N GLU A 261 -4.48 2.99 27.31
CA GLU A 261 -5.27 3.43 28.48
C GLU A 261 -6.38 4.34 27.96
N LYS A 262 -7.63 4.06 28.34
CA LYS A 262 -8.86 4.76 27.95
C LYS A 262 -8.68 6.27 27.79
N ASP A 263 -8.28 6.71 26.60
CA ASP A 263 -8.22 8.11 26.22
C ASP A 263 -9.24 8.38 25.10
N SER A 264 -9.70 9.62 25.04
CA SER A 264 -10.86 10.10 24.27
C SER A 264 -10.69 10.11 22.75
N LYS A 265 -9.57 9.60 22.22
CA LYS A 265 -9.29 9.45 20.77
C LYS A 265 -8.99 7.98 20.47
N THR A 266 -9.86 7.33 19.71
CA THR A 266 -9.82 5.88 19.47
C THR A 266 -9.48 5.59 18.01
N THR A 267 -8.51 4.71 17.78
CA THR A 267 -8.33 4.01 16.49
C THR A 267 -8.74 2.56 16.72
N GLU A 268 -9.87 2.15 16.15
CA GLU A 268 -10.40 0.78 16.27
C GLU A 268 -9.84 -0.09 15.14
N ASP A 269 -9.38 -1.30 15.51
CA ASP A 269 -8.81 -2.28 14.57
C ASP A 269 -9.90 -3.20 14.02
N ILE A 270 -9.78 -3.56 12.74
CA ILE A 270 -10.63 -4.59 12.13
C ILE A 270 -10.11 -6.00 12.45
N VAL A 271 -11.00 -6.83 12.98
CA VAL A 271 -10.90 -8.24 13.36
C VAL A 271 -11.33 -9.16 12.20
N ASP A 272 -12.42 -8.91 11.50
CA ASP A 272 -12.86 -9.76 10.38
C ASP A 272 -13.31 -8.92 9.19
N ILE A 273 -12.81 -9.25 7.99
CA ILE A 273 -13.37 -8.72 6.75
C ILE A 273 -14.66 -9.47 6.45
N ASP A 274 -15.78 -8.76 6.41
CA ASP A 274 -17.04 -9.25 5.85
C ASP A 274 -17.58 -8.26 4.80
N LEU A 275 -17.53 -8.68 3.54
CA LEU A 275 -17.98 -7.86 2.42
C LEU A 275 -19.49 -7.92 2.18
N SER A 276 -20.26 -8.63 3.01
CA SER A 276 -21.70 -8.83 2.80
C SER A 276 -22.48 -7.52 2.81
N LYS A 277 -22.14 -6.59 3.71
CA LYS A 277 -22.74 -5.25 3.75
C LYS A 277 -22.25 -4.33 2.64
N ALA A 278 -21.09 -4.62 2.08
CA ALA A 278 -20.52 -3.93 0.93
C ALA A 278 -21.08 -4.43 -0.42
N GLY A 279 -22.06 -5.33 -0.42
CA GLY A 279 -22.71 -5.85 -1.63
C GLY A 279 -22.14 -7.17 -2.15
N PHE A 280 -21.21 -7.79 -1.43
CA PHE A 280 -20.56 -9.05 -1.84
C PHE A 280 -20.82 -10.17 -0.80
N PRO A 281 -22.07 -10.66 -0.70
CA PRO A 281 -22.44 -11.64 0.32
C PRO A 281 -21.68 -12.96 0.19
N GLY A 282 -21.27 -13.51 1.34
CA GLY A 282 -20.54 -14.78 1.43
C GLY A 282 -19.03 -14.66 1.25
N PHE A 283 -18.50 -13.46 1.01
CA PHE A 283 -17.06 -13.20 1.02
C PHE A 283 -16.66 -12.61 2.37
N SER A 284 -16.02 -13.44 3.20
CA SER A 284 -15.43 -13.02 4.46
C SER A 284 -14.18 -13.82 4.81
N TRP A 285 -13.28 -13.23 5.58
CA TRP A 285 -12.06 -13.84 6.10
C TRP A 285 -11.55 -13.10 7.34
N THR A 286 -10.65 -13.75 8.07
CA THR A 286 -10.08 -13.25 9.31
C THR A 286 -8.93 -12.28 9.05
N PHE A 287 -8.69 -11.33 9.96
CA PHE A 287 -7.59 -10.37 9.89
C PHE A 287 -6.20 -11.00 9.62
N ASP A 288 -5.94 -12.22 10.10
CA ASP A 288 -4.66 -12.90 9.91
C ASP A 288 -4.47 -13.45 8.48
N GLN A 289 -5.56 -13.50 7.71
CA GLN A 289 -5.62 -13.79 6.27
C GLN A 289 -5.67 -12.51 5.43
N ASP A 290 -5.41 -11.33 5.99
CA ASP A 290 -5.35 -10.07 5.25
C ASP A 290 -4.02 -9.33 5.47
N HIS A 291 -3.29 -9.07 4.39
CA HIS A 291 -2.06 -8.28 4.37
C HIS A 291 -2.29 -6.83 3.97
N SER A 292 -3.52 -6.46 3.59
CA SER A 292 -3.87 -5.09 3.28
C SER A 292 -3.68 -4.18 4.51
N LYS A 293 -3.41 -2.92 4.19
CA LYS A 293 -3.30 -1.85 5.19
C LYS A 293 -4.05 -0.66 4.61
N TRP A 294 -5.19 -0.36 5.20
CA TRP A 294 -6.03 0.74 4.77
C TRP A 294 -6.74 1.35 5.95
N GLY A 295 -7.19 2.59 5.79
CA GLY A 295 -7.99 3.28 6.79
C GLY A 295 -8.88 4.34 6.17
N PHE A 296 -9.87 4.80 6.92
CA PHE A 296 -10.78 5.83 6.46
C PHE A 296 -11.23 6.72 7.62
N SER A 297 -11.68 7.94 7.28
CA SER A 297 -12.21 8.87 8.28
C SER A 297 -13.53 8.40 8.87
N CYS A 298 -13.62 8.38 10.20
CA CYS A 298 -14.84 7.99 10.91
C CYS A 298 -15.95 9.03 10.80
N ASP A 299 -15.59 10.29 10.51
CA ASP A 299 -16.53 11.38 10.40
C ASP A 299 -17.27 11.37 9.04
N ASN A 300 -18.44 12.03 8.99
CA ASN A 300 -19.26 12.13 7.78
C ASN A 300 -18.98 13.42 6.97
N LYS A 301 -17.96 14.19 7.33
CA LYS A 301 -17.58 15.46 6.69
C LYS A 301 -16.40 15.29 5.75
N SER A 302 -15.46 14.43 6.12
CA SER A 302 -14.29 14.06 5.36
C SER A 302 -14.47 12.66 4.78
N PHE A 303 -14.07 12.47 3.53
CA PHE A 303 -14.10 11.19 2.81
C PHE A 303 -12.67 10.67 2.63
N TRP A 304 -11.84 10.82 3.67
CA TRP A 304 -10.47 10.36 3.62
C TRP A 304 -10.43 8.85 3.52
N VAL A 305 -9.62 8.38 2.57
CA VAL A 305 -9.20 6.99 2.43
C VAL A 305 -7.70 6.97 2.40
N VAL A 306 -7.10 6.05 3.13
CA VAL A 306 -5.66 5.87 3.23
C VAL A 306 -5.33 4.44 2.81
N ILE A 307 -4.45 4.27 1.83
CA ILE A 307 -3.87 2.98 1.47
C ILE A 307 -2.39 3.03 1.85
N ALA A 308 -1.90 2.07 2.62
CA ALA A 308 -0.57 2.11 3.21
C ALA A 308 0.24 0.83 2.96
N ASP A 309 1.55 0.91 3.21
CA ASP A 309 2.46 -0.25 3.23
C ASP A 309 2.88 -0.64 4.65
N ILE A 310 2.61 0.23 5.64
CA ILE A 310 2.89 0.00 7.06
C ILE A 310 1.69 -0.55 7.83
N ASN A 311 1.89 -1.63 8.58
CA ASN A 311 0.88 -2.14 9.52
C ASN A 311 1.01 -1.48 10.90
N ARG A 312 0.09 -1.79 11.82
CA ARG A 312 0.10 -1.30 13.21
C ARG A 312 0.78 -2.26 14.20
N GLN A 313 1.54 -3.25 13.71
CA GLN A 313 2.26 -4.16 14.60
C GLN A 313 3.42 -3.43 15.28
N VAL A 314 3.56 -3.60 16.60
CA VAL A 314 4.66 -2.98 17.36
C VAL A 314 6.02 -3.38 16.79
N SER A 315 6.18 -4.59 16.25
CA SER A 315 7.43 -5.04 15.61
C SER A 315 7.87 -4.19 14.41
N GLN A 316 6.95 -3.43 13.80
CA GLN A 316 7.20 -2.56 12.64
C GLN A 316 7.36 -1.08 13.05
N ASP A 317 7.29 -0.75 14.34
CA ASP A 317 7.45 0.61 14.84
C ASP A 317 8.85 1.18 14.52
N LYS A 318 9.88 0.35 14.51
CA LYS A 318 11.28 0.72 14.26
C LYS A 318 11.67 0.67 12.77
N ARG A 319 10.72 0.84 11.86
CA ARG A 319 10.95 0.86 10.41
C ARG A 319 10.25 2.05 9.77
N GLY A 320 10.85 2.60 8.71
CA GLY A 320 10.20 3.58 7.86
C GLY A 320 9.05 2.97 7.07
N GLY A 321 8.13 3.81 6.60
CA GLY A 321 6.94 3.40 5.86
C GLY A 321 5.99 4.57 5.62
N GLY A 322 4.91 4.35 4.89
CA GLY A 322 3.96 5.40 4.56
C GLY A 322 2.68 4.91 3.89
N GLY A 323 1.99 5.88 3.30
CA GLY A 323 0.70 5.63 2.67
C GLY A 323 0.21 6.85 1.89
N LEU A 324 -0.75 6.59 1.01
CA LEU A 324 -1.45 7.58 0.20
C LEU A 324 -2.82 7.84 0.80
N ALA A 325 -3.06 9.08 1.23
CA ALA A 325 -4.37 9.57 1.66
C ALA A 325 -5.01 10.43 0.56
N PHE A 326 -6.29 10.21 0.28
CA PHE A 326 -7.06 10.99 -0.68
C PHE A 326 -8.55 10.98 -0.38
N GLN A 327 -9.29 11.94 -0.95
CA GLN A 327 -10.73 12.04 -0.77
C GLN A 327 -11.45 11.16 -1.80
N ASN A 328 -12.17 10.13 -1.35
CA ASN A 328 -12.98 9.29 -2.23
C ASN A 328 -14.19 8.71 -1.48
N SER A 329 -15.38 9.23 -1.78
CA SER A 329 -16.61 8.79 -1.11
C SER A 329 -16.99 7.35 -1.43
N THR A 330 -16.66 6.85 -2.63
CA THR A 330 -16.99 5.47 -3.03
C THR A 330 -16.19 4.47 -2.21
N LEU A 331 -14.87 4.66 -2.11
CA LEU A 331 -14.00 3.82 -1.29
C LEU A 331 -14.28 3.99 0.21
N LYS A 332 -14.51 5.22 0.68
CA LYS A 332 -14.86 5.46 2.10
C LYS A 332 -16.13 4.70 2.48
N ASN A 333 -17.18 4.79 1.66
CA ASN A 333 -18.44 4.05 1.90
C ASN A 333 -18.24 2.53 1.82
N PHE A 334 -17.40 2.05 0.90
CA PHE A 334 -17.06 0.63 0.80
C PHE A 334 -16.38 0.13 2.08
N PHE A 335 -15.34 0.82 2.54
CA PHE A 335 -14.61 0.48 3.75
C PHE A 335 -15.47 0.59 5.02
N GLU A 336 -16.29 1.63 5.13
CA GLU A 336 -17.25 1.79 6.22
C GLU A 336 -18.29 0.67 6.26
N ALA A 337 -18.71 0.13 5.11
CA ALA A 337 -19.64 -1.00 5.07
C ALA A 337 -19.02 -2.27 5.67
N ILE A 338 -17.71 -2.47 5.53
CA ILE A 338 -16.96 -3.57 6.14
C ILE A 338 -16.97 -3.43 7.67
N THR A 339 -16.63 -2.25 8.21
CA THR A 339 -16.51 -2.04 9.67
C THR A 339 -17.84 -2.10 10.43
N GLN A 340 -18.96 -1.80 9.79
CA GLN A 340 -20.27 -1.92 10.42
C GLN A 340 -20.60 -3.35 10.91
N VAL A 341 -19.84 -4.36 10.51
CA VAL A 341 -20.01 -5.75 10.96
C VAL A 341 -19.40 -6.00 12.35
N GLU A 342 -18.40 -5.21 12.77
CA GLU A 342 -17.55 -5.53 13.93
C GLU A 342 -18.01 -4.97 15.27
N LYS A 343 -18.99 -4.06 15.30
CA LYS A 343 -19.45 -3.43 16.54
C LYS A 343 -20.20 -4.36 17.52
N LYS A 344 -20.04 -5.68 17.39
CA LYS A 344 -20.52 -6.67 18.35
C LYS A 344 -19.45 -7.71 18.64
N PHE A 345 -18.76 -7.47 19.76
CA PHE A 345 -17.92 -8.37 20.57
C PHE A 345 -16.42 -8.40 20.27
N GLU A 346 -15.65 -7.80 21.19
CA GLU A 346 -14.55 -8.49 21.88
C GLU A 346 -14.42 -7.94 23.31
N LYS A 347 -14.46 -8.83 24.30
CA LYS A 347 -14.37 -8.50 25.74
C LYS A 347 -13.09 -9.02 26.39
N ASP A 348 -12.18 -9.63 25.65
CA ASP A 348 -10.93 -10.16 26.19
C ASP A 348 -9.91 -10.42 25.06
N ILE A 349 -8.87 -9.59 24.98
CA ILE A 349 -7.83 -9.60 23.92
C ILE A 349 -6.66 -10.55 24.29
N HIS A 350 -6.85 -11.44 25.26
CA HIS A 350 -5.75 -12.19 25.90
C HIS A 350 -5.95 -13.70 26.02
N LYS A 351 -6.55 -14.34 25.03
CA LYS A 351 -6.47 -15.81 24.93
C LYS A 351 -5.95 -16.26 23.58
N ASP A 352 -4.63 -16.21 23.43
CA ASP A 352 -3.93 -17.23 22.66
C ASP A 352 -4.24 -18.58 23.30
N ASN A 353 -5.08 -19.39 22.64
CA ASN A 353 -5.23 -20.80 23.01
C ASN A 353 -4.09 -21.61 22.37
N PRO A 354 -3.56 -22.61 23.09
CA PRO A 354 -2.31 -23.30 22.80
C PRO A 354 -2.27 -24.11 21.50
#